data_AF-A0A4R7F1U6-F1
#
_entry.id   AF-A0A4R7F1U6-F1
#
_cell.length_a   1.000
_cell.length_b   1.000
_cell.length_c   1.000
_cell.angle_alpha   90.00
_cell.angle_beta   90.00
_cell.angle_gamma   90.00
#
_symmetry.space_group_name_H-M   'P 1'
#
loop_
_entity.id
_entity.type
_entity.pdbx_description
1 polymer ?
#
loop_
_entity_poly.entity_id
_entity_poly.type
_entity_poly.pdbx_seq_one_letter_code
_entity_poly.pdbx_strand_id
1 'polypeptide(L)'
;MVGGLKAQQSTNNIFENVYKFNGKELDESTGYYYYGARYYDPAISIFLSVDPLAEQFPAWNPYNYTMQNPINLTDPTGMAPEGTEYIRPYYHIYKMRGGDITTNQLPDKFQKSINDVMATKVGNSFFSNFMRKGESFGGKTADSNGKYSNIELQVWGIEDKETNGNYWATAGAEGFFRTKVDDNGDLVFSIIMDPKYGEESVGESLLNEITAHGQHVEAIINYYNENGADKTKQYLKNTKTGNSDHKALRDNDMGNKGYEQYSKGKTEMIKNNKNYNETFKNAQKKYNTNSTNYRDL
;
A
#
# COMPACT_ATOMS: atom_id res chain seq x y z
N MET A 1 -40.78 60.53 9.62
CA MET A 1 -40.95 60.03 8.25
C MET A 1 -39.69 59.26 7.87
N VAL A 2 -39.86 58.06 7.35
CA VAL A 2 -38.83 57.05 7.04
C VAL A 2 -37.93 57.50 5.88
N GLY A 3 -36.65 57.10 5.91
CA GLY A 3 -35.76 57.13 4.75
C GLY A 3 -34.54 56.24 4.99
N GLY A 4 -34.62 54.98 4.58
CA GLY A 4 -33.62 53.94 4.87
C GLY A 4 -32.42 53.90 3.93
N LEU A 5 -31.39 53.17 4.41
CA LEU A 5 -30.42 52.32 3.71
C LEU A 5 -29.96 52.72 2.29
N LYS A 6 -28.64 52.86 2.13
CA LYS A 6 -27.79 51.84 1.49
C LYS A 6 -26.31 52.11 1.81
N ALA A 7 -25.73 51.24 2.62
CA ALA A 7 -24.28 51.06 2.64
C ALA A 7 -23.89 50.38 1.32
N GLN A 8 -23.04 51.02 0.54
CA GLN A 8 -22.47 50.43 -0.67
C GLN A 8 -21.25 49.61 -0.23
N GLN A 9 -21.45 48.33 0.07
CA GLN A 9 -20.35 47.36 0.13
C GLN A 9 -19.90 47.09 -1.31
N SER A 10 -18.69 47.50 -1.66
CA SER A 10 -18.02 47.07 -2.89
C SER A 10 -17.53 45.63 -2.70
N THR A 11 -18.26 44.68 -3.26
CA THR A 11 -17.86 43.27 -3.40
C THR A 11 -16.86 43.13 -4.54
N ASN A 12 -15.67 42.57 -4.27
CA ASN A 12 -14.91 41.62 -5.12
C ASN A 12 -13.45 41.50 -4.63
N ASN A 13 -13.22 40.89 -3.46
CA ASN A 13 -11.92 40.27 -3.20
C ASN A 13 -12.00 38.83 -3.74
N ILE A 14 -11.63 38.65 -5.00
CA ILE A 14 -11.31 37.32 -5.52
C ILE A 14 -9.96 36.98 -4.91
N PHE A 15 -9.94 36.13 -3.89
CA PHE A 15 -8.67 35.57 -3.42
C PHE A 15 -8.13 34.70 -4.56
N GLU A 16 -7.11 35.21 -5.26
CA GLU A 16 -6.45 34.45 -6.30
C GLU A 16 -5.74 33.26 -5.67
N ASN A 17 -6.11 32.05 -6.09
CA ASN A 17 -5.49 30.84 -5.56
C ASN A 17 -4.07 30.74 -6.12
N VAL A 18 -3.06 30.99 -5.29
CA VAL A 18 -1.64 30.89 -5.66
C VAL A 18 -1.18 29.45 -5.88
N TYR A 19 -1.92 28.47 -5.35
CA TYR A 19 -1.64 27.05 -5.56
C TYR A 19 -2.32 26.56 -6.85
N LYS A 20 -1.52 26.18 -7.85
CA LYS A 20 -2.03 25.73 -9.15
C LYS A 20 -1.58 24.29 -9.44
N PHE A 21 -0.55 24.11 -10.27
CA PHE A 21 -0.05 22.80 -10.68
C PHE A 21 0.44 21.98 -9.48
N ASN A 22 -0.11 20.77 -9.32
CA ASN A 22 0.19 19.83 -8.22
C ASN A 22 0.09 20.44 -6.81
N GLY A 23 -0.79 21.43 -6.64
CA GLY A 23 -0.95 22.14 -5.37
C GLY A 23 0.31 22.92 -4.96
N LYS A 24 1.19 23.26 -5.91
CA LYS A 24 2.38 24.09 -5.69
C LYS A 24 2.07 25.55 -5.94
N GLU A 25 2.73 26.38 -5.14
CA GLU A 25 2.63 27.83 -5.23
C GLU A 25 3.30 28.28 -6.52
N LEU A 26 2.54 29.00 -7.35
CA LEU A 26 3.06 29.70 -8.51
C LEU A 26 3.58 31.05 -8.03
N ASP A 27 4.88 31.30 -8.21
CA ASP A 27 5.44 32.62 -8.09
C ASP A 27 5.12 33.43 -9.34
N GLU A 28 4.15 34.35 -9.24
CA GLU A 28 3.68 35.16 -10.36
C GLU A 28 4.75 36.08 -10.95
N SER A 29 5.80 36.42 -10.18
CA SER A 29 6.87 37.29 -10.65
C SER A 29 7.82 36.59 -11.61
N THR A 30 7.94 35.27 -11.47
CA THR A 30 8.88 34.44 -12.26
C THR A 30 8.18 33.46 -13.19
N GLY A 31 6.92 33.10 -12.93
CA GLY A 31 6.19 32.04 -13.64
C GLY A 31 6.60 30.62 -13.22
N TYR A 32 7.40 30.48 -12.16
CA TYR A 32 7.89 29.20 -11.67
C TYR A 32 7.08 28.70 -10.49
N TYR A 33 7.06 27.38 -10.32
CA TYR A 33 6.43 26.75 -9.16
C TYR A 33 7.46 26.48 -8.07
N TYR A 34 7.16 26.86 -6.84
CA TYR A 34 7.97 26.50 -5.69
C TYR A 34 7.57 25.12 -5.16
N TYR A 35 8.49 24.17 -5.25
CA TYR A 35 8.27 22.78 -4.84
C TYR A 35 8.81 22.46 -3.45
N GLY A 36 9.45 23.43 -2.78
CA GLY A 36 10.12 23.26 -1.49
C GLY A 36 11.64 23.26 -1.66
N ALA A 37 12.21 22.17 -2.17
CA ALA A 37 13.66 22.11 -2.37
C ALA A 37 14.13 22.77 -3.68
N ARG A 38 13.24 22.92 -4.67
CA ARG A 38 13.56 23.40 -6.02
C ARG A 38 12.45 24.28 -6.59
N TYR A 39 12.80 25.13 -7.54
CA TYR A 39 11.84 25.79 -8.42
C TYR A 39 11.67 24.98 -9.71
N TYR A 40 10.42 24.80 -10.13
CA TYR A 40 10.05 24.08 -11.35
C TYR A 40 9.60 25.08 -12.43
N ASP A 41 10.17 24.96 -13.62
CA ASP A 41 9.77 25.71 -14.79
C ASP A 41 8.74 24.89 -15.60
N PRO A 42 7.45 25.29 -15.61
CA PRO A 42 6.42 24.58 -16.33
C PRO A 42 6.53 24.71 -17.86
N ALA A 43 7.23 25.73 -18.39
CA ALA A 43 7.34 25.95 -19.83
C ALA A 43 8.26 24.93 -20.51
N ILE A 44 9.29 24.48 -19.80
CA ILE A 44 10.28 23.50 -20.29
C ILE A 44 10.29 22.19 -19.50
N SER A 45 9.46 22.08 -18.47
CA SER A 45 9.25 20.86 -17.67
C SER A 45 10.50 20.33 -16.95
N ILE A 46 11.30 21.23 -16.35
CA ILE A 46 12.48 20.89 -15.56
C ILE A 46 12.52 21.64 -14.24
N PHE A 47 13.30 21.13 -13.29
CA PHE A 47 13.74 21.92 -12.14
C PHE A 47 14.91 22.84 -12.51
N LEU A 48 14.96 24.00 -11.88
CA LEU A 48 15.97 25.03 -12.13
C LEU A 48 17.30 24.81 -11.39
N SER A 49 17.30 23.89 -10.42
CA SER A 49 18.49 23.53 -9.63
C SER A 49 18.70 22.01 -9.61
N VAL A 50 19.96 21.62 -9.36
CA VAL A 50 20.37 20.21 -9.21
C VAL A 50 19.57 19.57 -8.08
N ASP A 51 19.07 18.36 -8.30
CA ASP A 51 18.41 17.55 -7.28
C ASP A 51 19.31 17.36 -6.04
N PRO A 52 18.86 17.74 -4.83
CA PRO A 52 19.60 17.45 -3.60
C PRO A 52 19.89 15.96 -3.39
N LEU A 53 19.08 15.08 -4.00
CA LEU A 53 19.22 13.63 -3.95
C LEU A 53 19.76 13.04 -5.27
N ALA A 54 20.41 13.83 -6.13
CA ALA A 54 20.92 13.38 -7.43
C ALA A 54 21.76 12.09 -7.35
N GLU A 55 22.56 11.92 -6.29
CA GLU A 55 23.36 10.71 -6.07
C GLU A 55 22.53 9.44 -5.89
N GLN A 56 21.27 9.55 -5.44
CA GLN A 56 20.35 8.42 -5.30
C GLN A 56 19.67 8.04 -6.63
N PHE A 57 19.73 8.92 -7.64
CA PHE A 57 19.12 8.73 -8.95
C PHE A 57 20.15 8.82 -10.10
N PRO A 58 21.24 8.02 -10.08
CA PRO A 58 22.35 8.19 -11.02
C PRO A 58 21.98 7.92 -12.49
N ALA A 59 20.86 7.22 -12.73
CA ALA A 59 20.33 6.95 -14.06
C ALA A 59 19.55 8.14 -14.67
N TRP A 60 19.25 9.18 -13.88
CA TRP A 60 18.39 10.29 -14.28
C TRP A 60 19.12 11.62 -14.30
N ASN A 61 18.70 12.51 -15.19
CA ASN A 61 19.21 13.88 -15.25
C ASN A 61 18.82 14.63 -13.95
N PRO A 62 19.75 15.28 -13.22
CA PRO A 62 19.45 15.93 -11.94
C PRO A 62 18.47 17.12 -12.02
N TYR A 63 18.09 17.56 -13.21
CA TYR A 63 17.10 18.61 -13.45
C TYR A 63 15.73 18.06 -13.87
N ASN A 64 15.58 16.74 -14.04
CA ASN A 64 14.33 16.15 -14.54
C ASN A 64 13.15 16.40 -13.58
N TYR A 65 11.96 16.57 -14.14
CA TYR A 65 10.72 16.51 -13.38
C TYR A 65 10.11 15.11 -13.49
N THR A 66 9.89 14.46 -12.34
CA THR A 66 9.11 13.22 -12.20
C THR A 66 9.56 12.02 -13.06
N MET A 67 10.87 11.82 -13.26
CA MET A 67 11.40 10.76 -14.12
C MET A 67 10.78 10.79 -15.54
N GLN A 68 10.46 11.99 -16.02
CA GLN A 68 9.76 12.22 -17.29
C GLN A 68 8.37 11.56 -17.38
N ASN A 69 7.74 11.25 -16.24
CA ASN A 69 6.41 10.64 -16.17
C ASN A 69 5.41 11.46 -15.33
N PRO A 70 5.17 12.74 -15.68
CA PRO A 70 4.33 13.66 -14.89
C PRO A 70 2.83 13.33 -14.90
N ILE A 71 2.42 12.33 -15.69
CA ILE A 71 1.04 11.83 -15.73
C ILE A 71 0.78 10.89 -14.55
N ASN A 72 1.77 10.06 -14.18
CA ASN A 72 1.62 9.05 -13.14
C ASN A 72 2.34 9.41 -11.84
N LEU A 73 3.31 10.33 -11.92
CA LEU A 73 4.17 10.75 -10.82
C LEU A 73 4.01 12.26 -10.59
N THR A 74 4.16 12.65 -9.33
CA THR A 74 4.21 14.02 -8.84
C THR A 74 5.40 14.12 -7.89
N ASP A 75 6.18 15.20 -7.87
CA ASP A 75 7.24 15.37 -6.86
C ASP A 75 6.72 16.35 -5.80
N PRO A 76 6.28 15.93 -4.60
CA PRO A 76 5.68 16.85 -3.64
C PRO A 76 6.70 17.69 -2.87
N THR A 77 8.01 17.43 -2.99
CA THR A 77 9.03 18.11 -2.18
C THR A 77 10.10 18.80 -3.02
N GLY A 78 10.09 18.58 -4.33
CA GLY A 78 11.18 18.94 -5.21
C GLY A 78 12.43 18.12 -4.91
N MET A 79 12.32 16.89 -4.40
CA MET A 79 13.48 16.02 -4.12
C MET A 79 13.31 14.60 -4.66
N ALA A 80 12.06 14.13 -4.82
CA ALA A 80 11.79 12.79 -5.34
C ALA A 80 10.35 12.69 -5.85
N PRO A 81 10.11 12.04 -7.00
CA PRO A 81 8.76 11.72 -7.44
C PRO A 81 8.09 10.70 -6.53
N GLU A 82 6.80 10.89 -6.36
CA GLU A 82 5.82 10.01 -5.73
C GLU A 82 4.68 9.76 -6.72
N GLY A 83 4.20 8.53 -6.84
CA GLY A 83 3.00 8.26 -7.61
C GLY A 83 2.76 6.79 -7.86
N THR A 84 1.70 6.49 -8.59
CA THR A 84 1.40 5.12 -8.96
C THR A 84 2.28 4.74 -10.14
N GLU A 85 3.54 4.39 -9.87
CA GLU A 85 4.24 3.53 -10.82
C GLU A 85 3.34 2.33 -11.09
N TYR A 86 3.14 2.01 -12.37
CA TYR A 86 2.64 0.71 -12.77
C TYR A 86 3.69 -0.29 -12.33
N ILE A 87 3.58 -0.70 -11.07
CA ILE A 87 4.15 -1.91 -10.55
C ILE A 87 3.69 -2.97 -11.54
N ARG A 88 4.60 -3.48 -12.37
CA ARG A 88 4.34 -4.78 -13.00
C ARG A 88 4.76 -5.78 -11.94
N PRO A 89 3.82 -6.32 -11.12
CA PRO A 89 4.19 -7.36 -10.19
C PRO A 89 4.77 -8.49 -11.03
N TYR A 90 6.07 -8.76 -10.83
CA TYR A 90 6.76 -9.79 -11.57
C TYR A 90 6.11 -11.14 -11.30
N TYR A 91 5.58 -11.32 -10.08
CA TYR A 91 4.80 -12.48 -9.65
C TYR A 91 3.45 -12.04 -9.11
N HIS A 92 2.37 -12.72 -9.50
CA HIS A 92 1.05 -12.40 -9.01
C HIS A 92 0.09 -13.59 -8.95
N ILE A 93 -0.80 -13.52 -7.97
CA ILE A 93 -2.05 -14.27 -7.92
C ILE A 93 -3.19 -13.24 -7.84
N TYR A 94 -4.09 -13.26 -8.80
CA TYR A 94 -5.28 -12.40 -8.82
C TYR A 94 -6.52 -13.23 -8.66
N LYS A 95 -7.39 -12.81 -7.75
CA LYS A 95 -8.80 -13.15 -7.74
C LYS A 95 -9.55 -11.90 -8.20
N MET A 96 -9.91 -11.82 -9.49
CA MET A 96 -10.66 -10.68 -10.01
C MET A 96 -12.10 -10.67 -9.47
N ARG A 97 -12.71 -9.49 -9.38
CA ARG A 97 -14.15 -9.38 -9.11
C ARG A 97 -14.95 -10.13 -10.18
N GLY A 98 -15.72 -11.14 -9.77
CA GLY A 98 -16.51 -11.96 -10.70
C GLY A 98 -15.71 -12.87 -11.64
N GLY A 99 -14.38 -12.77 -11.69
CA GLY A 99 -13.48 -13.61 -12.49
C GLY A 99 -12.78 -14.69 -11.67
N ASP A 100 -12.18 -15.65 -12.37
CA ASP A 100 -11.44 -16.78 -11.78
C ASP A 100 -10.11 -16.34 -11.18
N ILE A 101 -9.52 -17.22 -10.36
CA ILE A 101 -8.16 -17.02 -9.86
C ILE A 101 -7.17 -17.25 -11.00
N THR A 102 -6.36 -16.25 -11.30
CA THR A 102 -5.26 -16.33 -12.26
C THR A 102 -3.93 -16.20 -11.55
N THR A 103 -2.95 -17.03 -11.91
CA THR A 103 -1.58 -16.94 -11.39
C THR A 103 -0.62 -16.83 -12.57
N ASN A 104 0.45 -16.08 -12.42
CA ASN A 104 1.61 -16.24 -13.30
C ASN A 104 2.62 -17.20 -12.65
N GLN A 105 3.75 -17.47 -13.31
CA GLN A 105 4.77 -18.38 -12.81
C GLN A 105 5.45 -17.77 -11.57
N LEU A 106 5.00 -18.15 -10.38
CA LEU A 106 5.61 -17.78 -9.11
C LEU A 106 6.93 -18.55 -8.94
N PRO A 107 7.99 -17.95 -8.37
CA PRO A 107 9.20 -18.68 -8.05
C PRO A 107 8.91 -19.63 -6.89
N ASP A 108 9.55 -20.80 -6.90
CA ASP A 108 9.25 -21.89 -5.96
C ASP A 108 9.22 -21.45 -4.50
N LYS A 109 10.15 -20.55 -4.12
CA LYS A 109 10.22 -19.98 -2.76
C LYS A 109 8.94 -19.23 -2.41
N PHE A 110 8.48 -18.33 -3.28
CA PHE A 110 7.27 -17.55 -3.05
C PHE A 110 6.03 -18.44 -2.98
N GLN A 111 5.93 -19.43 -3.88
CA GLN A 111 4.86 -20.42 -3.86
C GLN A 111 4.86 -21.22 -2.55
N LYS A 112 6.03 -21.63 -2.06
CA LYS A 112 6.17 -22.41 -0.83
C LYS A 112 5.79 -21.58 0.41
N SER A 113 6.21 -20.31 0.48
CA SER A 113 5.77 -19.39 1.54
C SER A 113 4.24 -19.25 1.59
N ILE A 114 3.59 -19.10 0.44
CA ILE A 114 2.13 -19.04 0.36
C ILE A 114 1.50 -20.36 0.82
N ASN A 115 2.04 -21.50 0.40
CA ASN A 115 1.55 -22.82 0.80
C ASN A 115 1.69 -23.05 2.31
N ASP A 116 2.79 -22.61 2.91
CA ASP A 116 3.03 -22.71 4.36
C ASP A 116 2.00 -21.90 5.17
N VAL A 117 1.69 -20.67 4.72
CA VAL A 117 0.65 -19.86 5.34
C VAL A 117 -0.74 -20.49 5.13
N MET A 118 -1.04 -20.98 3.92
CA MET A 118 -2.29 -21.68 3.59
C MET A 118 -2.49 -23.00 4.33
N ALA A 119 -1.41 -23.61 4.82
CA ALA A 119 -1.46 -24.81 5.65
C ALA A 119 -1.91 -24.52 7.09
N THR A 120 -1.87 -23.25 7.54
CA THR A 120 -2.41 -22.84 8.84
C THR A 120 -3.92 -22.62 8.78
N LYS A 121 -4.60 -22.75 9.93
CA LYS A 121 -6.03 -22.43 10.03
C LYS A 121 -6.33 -20.96 9.71
N VAL A 122 -5.46 -20.05 10.15
CA VAL A 122 -5.61 -18.61 9.96
C VAL A 122 -5.49 -18.24 8.49
N GLY A 123 -4.41 -18.69 7.82
CA GLY A 123 -4.21 -18.45 6.40
C GLY A 123 -5.32 -19.09 5.56
N ASN A 124 -5.63 -20.37 5.81
CA ASN A 124 -6.70 -21.07 5.10
C ASN A 124 -8.04 -20.33 5.22
N SER A 125 -8.43 -19.91 6.43
CA SER A 125 -9.67 -19.17 6.68
C SER A 125 -9.68 -17.82 5.95
N PHE A 126 -8.58 -17.06 6.02
CA PHE A 126 -8.47 -15.76 5.37
C PHE A 126 -8.69 -15.87 3.85
N PHE A 127 -7.89 -16.69 3.16
CA PHE A 127 -7.93 -16.79 1.71
C PHE A 127 -9.20 -17.49 1.19
N SER A 128 -9.70 -18.52 1.91
CA SER A 128 -10.93 -19.21 1.50
C SER A 128 -12.15 -18.29 1.51
N ASN A 129 -12.15 -17.21 2.29
CA ASN A 129 -13.23 -16.22 2.23
C ASN A 129 -13.31 -15.47 0.89
N PHE A 130 -12.22 -15.38 0.14
CA PHE A 130 -12.18 -14.72 -1.18
C PHE A 130 -12.35 -15.71 -2.35
N MET A 131 -12.28 -17.01 -2.08
CA MET A 131 -12.38 -18.06 -3.10
C MET A 131 -13.83 -18.44 -3.37
N ARG A 132 -14.15 -18.76 -4.63
CA ARG A 132 -15.38 -19.48 -5.00
C ARG A 132 -15.13 -20.98 -4.95
N LYS A 133 -16.21 -21.75 -4.81
CA LYS A 133 -16.16 -23.21 -4.82
C LYS A 133 -15.43 -23.70 -6.07
N GLY A 134 -14.43 -24.56 -5.88
CA GLY A 134 -13.62 -25.15 -6.95
C GLY A 134 -12.40 -24.31 -7.36
N GLU A 135 -12.30 -23.05 -6.94
CA GLU A 135 -11.08 -22.27 -7.14
C GLU A 135 -9.95 -22.78 -6.25
N SER A 136 -8.71 -22.65 -6.73
CA SER A 136 -7.51 -23.08 -6.01
C SER A 136 -6.57 -21.91 -5.76
N PHE A 137 -6.05 -21.82 -4.54
CA PHE A 137 -5.07 -20.83 -4.10
C PHE A 137 -4.08 -21.51 -3.14
N GLY A 138 -2.77 -21.29 -3.33
CA GLY A 138 -1.74 -21.81 -2.42
C GLY A 138 -1.84 -23.30 -2.10
N GLY A 139 -2.10 -24.13 -3.12
CA GLY A 139 -2.22 -25.59 -2.99
C GLY A 139 -3.50 -26.09 -2.29
N LYS A 140 -4.48 -25.21 -2.05
CA LYS A 140 -5.79 -25.56 -1.48
C LYS A 140 -6.91 -25.20 -2.45
N THR A 141 -7.93 -26.03 -2.50
CA THR A 141 -9.14 -25.81 -3.29
C THR A 141 -10.32 -25.55 -2.36
N ALA A 142 -11.13 -24.54 -2.67
CA ALA A 142 -12.31 -24.21 -1.87
C ALA A 142 -13.46 -25.20 -2.12
N ASP A 143 -14.10 -25.66 -1.04
CA ASP A 143 -15.24 -26.59 -1.08
C ASP A 143 -16.60 -25.88 -1.20
N SER A 144 -16.61 -24.58 -0.91
CA SER A 144 -17.77 -23.70 -0.81
C SER A 144 -17.40 -22.27 -1.23
N ASN A 145 -18.41 -21.43 -1.46
CA ASN A 145 -18.16 -20.03 -1.77
C ASN A 145 -17.81 -19.27 -0.49
N GLY A 146 -16.65 -18.63 -0.49
CA GLY A 146 -16.24 -17.71 0.55
C GLY A 146 -17.15 -16.48 0.64
N LYS A 147 -17.22 -15.90 1.85
CA LYS A 147 -18.07 -14.74 2.16
C LYS A 147 -17.77 -13.51 1.28
N TYR A 148 -16.53 -13.35 0.85
CA TYR A 148 -16.01 -12.23 0.06
C TYR A 148 -15.60 -12.67 -1.35
N SER A 149 -16.17 -13.76 -1.86
CA SER A 149 -15.80 -14.35 -3.16
C SER A 149 -16.10 -13.48 -4.39
N ASN A 150 -16.88 -12.41 -4.19
CA ASN A 150 -17.15 -11.36 -5.18
C ASN A 150 -16.28 -10.11 -4.99
N ILE A 151 -15.32 -10.12 -4.07
CA ILE A 151 -14.38 -9.02 -3.84
C ILE A 151 -13.04 -9.39 -4.47
N GLU A 152 -12.36 -8.38 -5.00
CA GLU A 152 -11.06 -8.57 -5.61
C GLU A 152 -9.96 -8.70 -4.55
N LEU A 153 -9.15 -9.76 -4.68
CA LEU A 153 -7.95 -9.97 -3.88
C LEU A 153 -6.76 -10.17 -4.81
N GLN A 154 -5.70 -9.44 -4.53
CA GLN A 154 -4.45 -9.49 -5.27
C GLN A 154 -3.32 -9.84 -4.33
N VAL A 155 -2.46 -10.78 -4.71
CA VAL A 155 -1.21 -11.09 -4.00
C VAL A 155 -0.06 -10.90 -4.97
N TRP A 156 0.85 -9.99 -4.66
CA TRP A 156 1.95 -9.56 -5.52
C TRP A 156 3.29 -9.92 -4.89
N GLY A 157 4.21 -10.42 -5.72
CA GLY A 157 5.64 -10.45 -5.45
C GLY A 157 6.34 -9.48 -6.41
N ILE A 158 7.02 -8.48 -5.85
CA ILE A 158 7.72 -7.45 -6.64
C ILE A 158 9.21 -7.76 -6.64
N GLU A 159 9.71 -8.44 -7.67
CA GLU A 159 11.14 -8.67 -7.82
C GLU A 159 11.76 -7.51 -8.61
N ASP A 160 12.70 -6.82 -7.98
CA ASP A 160 13.38 -5.68 -8.58
C ASP A 160 14.78 -6.08 -9.06
N LYS A 161 14.97 -6.11 -10.38
CA LYS A 161 16.27 -6.41 -10.99
C LYS A 161 17.07 -5.15 -11.33
N GLU A 162 16.50 -3.96 -11.26
CA GLU A 162 17.08 -2.73 -11.85
C GLU A 162 17.27 -1.57 -10.85
N THR A 163 16.65 -1.61 -9.66
CA THR A 163 16.63 -0.48 -8.71
C THR A 163 17.61 -0.62 -7.52
N ASN A 164 18.48 -1.63 -7.50
CA ASN A 164 19.40 -1.88 -6.36
C ASN A 164 18.69 -1.96 -4.98
N GLY A 165 17.43 -2.39 -4.95
CA GLY A 165 16.69 -2.63 -3.69
C GLY A 165 16.05 -1.41 -3.03
N ASN A 166 16.07 -0.23 -3.67
CA ASN A 166 15.38 0.96 -3.20
C ASN A 166 13.96 1.08 -3.77
N TYR A 167 13.12 0.12 -3.40
CA TYR A 167 11.69 0.21 -3.65
C TYR A 167 11.06 1.20 -2.65
N TRP A 168 10.81 2.43 -3.08
CA TRP A 168 10.29 3.49 -2.21
C TRP A 168 8.87 3.19 -1.71
N ALA A 169 8.07 2.43 -2.47
CA ALA A 169 6.68 2.09 -2.11
C ALA A 169 6.56 1.02 -1.02
N THR A 170 7.62 0.25 -0.72
CA THR A 170 7.67 -0.53 0.53
C THR A 170 8.48 0.19 1.60
N ALA A 171 9.26 1.23 1.26
CA ALA A 171 10.11 1.97 2.20
C ALA A 171 11.00 1.05 3.08
N GLY A 172 11.40 -0.11 2.54
CA GLY A 172 12.14 -1.15 3.28
C GLY A 172 11.30 -2.14 4.08
N ALA A 173 9.97 -2.12 3.94
CA ALA A 173 9.05 -3.10 4.51
C ALA A 173 9.11 -4.44 3.75
N GLU A 174 8.98 -5.55 4.50
CA GLU A 174 9.04 -6.93 3.96
C GLU A 174 7.71 -7.33 3.27
N GLY A 175 6.63 -6.63 3.59
CA GLY A 175 5.32 -6.74 2.95
C GLY A 175 4.44 -5.51 3.23
N PHE A 176 3.31 -5.42 2.53
CA PHE A 176 2.34 -4.35 2.65
C PHE A 176 0.92 -4.83 2.32
N PHE A 177 -0.03 -4.52 3.18
CA PHE A 177 -1.46 -4.72 2.94
C PHE A 177 -2.15 -3.42 2.51
N ARG A 178 -2.59 -3.36 1.26
CA ARG A 178 -3.31 -2.21 0.70
C ARG A 178 -4.79 -2.50 0.55
N THR A 179 -5.59 -1.48 0.81
CA THR A 179 -6.98 -1.44 0.34
C THR A 179 -7.23 -0.22 -0.52
N LYS A 180 -7.91 -0.39 -1.64
CA LYS A 180 -8.34 0.72 -2.49
C LYS A 180 -9.71 0.45 -3.09
N VAL A 181 -10.35 1.50 -3.58
CA VAL A 181 -11.40 1.39 -4.58
C VAL A 181 -10.79 1.84 -5.90
N ASP A 182 -10.86 1.01 -6.93
CA ASP A 182 -10.24 1.29 -8.23
C ASP A 182 -11.06 2.31 -9.06
N ASP A 183 -10.65 2.49 -10.31
CA ASP A 183 -11.29 3.43 -11.24
C ASP A 183 -12.65 2.92 -11.75
N ASN A 184 -12.89 1.61 -11.69
CA ASN A 184 -14.19 1.00 -12.00
C ASN A 184 -15.16 1.05 -10.81
N GLY A 185 -14.71 1.48 -9.63
CA GLY A 185 -15.50 1.51 -8.41
C GLY A 185 -15.47 0.18 -7.63
N ASP A 186 -14.56 -0.72 -7.99
CA ASP A 186 -14.40 -2.02 -7.36
C ASP A 186 -13.49 -1.92 -6.13
N LEU A 187 -13.93 -2.55 -5.03
CA LEU A 187 -13.12 -2.69 -3.82
C LEU A 187 -12.05 -3.77 -4.04
N VAL A 188 -10.79 -3.37 -3.85
CA VAL A 188 -9.62 -4.20 -4.10
C VAL A 188 -8.76 -4.27 -2.84
N PHE A 189 -8.45 -5.48 -2.42
CA PHE A 189 -7.42 -5.76 -1.41
C PHE A 189 -6.16 -6.27 -2.10
N SER A 190 -5.00 -5.70 -1.78
CA SER A 190 -3.71 -6.11 -2.34
C SER A 190 -2.74 -6.44 -1.21
N ILE A 191 -2.15 -7.63 -1.26
CA ILE A 191 -1.04 -8.03 -0.40
C ILE A 191 0.21 -8.00 -1.26
N ILE A 192 1.15 -7.13 -0.90
CA ILE A 192 2.36 -6.89 -1.65
C ILE A 192 3.51 -7.41 -0.82
N MET A 193 4.35 -8.24 -1.43
CA MET A 193 5.46 -8.89 -0.76
C MET A 193 6.74 -8.57 -1.51
N ASP A 194 7.83 -8.43 -0.75
CA ASP A 194 9.17 -8.34 -1.32
C ASP A 194 9.81 -9.76 -1.36
N PRO A 195 9.89 -10.41 -2.53
CA PRO A 195 10.42 -11.76 -2.66
C PRO A 195 11.95 -11.81 -2.56
N LYS A 196 12.66 -10.67 -2.39
CA LYS A 196 14.13 -10.67 -2.22
C LYS A 196 14.57 -11.35 -0.92
N TYR A 197 13.66 -11.43 0.06
CA TYR A 197 13.90 -12.08 1.34
C TYR A 197 13.81 -13.62 1.25
N GLY A 198 14.29 -14.31 2.28
CA GLY A 198 14.21 -15.76 2.36
C GLY A 198 12.75 -16.26 2.38
N GLU A 199 12.54 -17.52 1.98
CA GLU A 199 11.22 -18.17 1.96
C GLU A 199 10.47 -18.00 3.28
N GLU A 200 11.16 -18.27 4.40
CA GLU A 200 10.54 -18.15 5.71
C GLU A 200 10.22 -16.70 6.09
N SER A 201 11.03 -15.73 5.64
CA SER A 201 10.77 -14.31 5.84
C SER A 201 9.53 -13.87 5.08
N VAL A 202 9.40 -14.26 3.81
CA VAL A 202 8.20 -14.01 3.01
C VAL A 202 6.97 -14.65 3.66
N GLY A 203 7.09 -15.87 4.18
CA GLY A 203 5.99 -16.56 4.87
C GLY A 203 5.57 -15.86 6.17
N GLU A 204 6.53 -15.40 6.98
CA GLU A 204 6.25 -14.63 8.19
C GLU A 204 5.56 -13.29 7.86
N SER A 205 6.10 -12.56 6.89
CA SER A 205 5.55 -11.27 6.48
C SER A 205 4.15 -11.43 5.88
N LEU A 206 3.89 -12.50 5.11
CA LEU A 206 2.55 -12.76 4.59
C LEU A 206 1.56 -13.04 5.73
N LEU A 207 1.96 -13.86 6.72
CA LEU A 207 1.14 -14.09 7.91
C LEU A 207 0.88 -12.78 8.65
N ASN A 208 1.91 -11.94 8.80
CA ASN A 208 1.80 -10.64 9.43
C ASN A 208 0.75 -9.76 8.76
N GLU A 209 0.87 -9.53 7.45
CA GLU A 209 -0.04 -8.66 6.70
C GLU A 209 -1.51 -9.11 6.80
N ILE A 210 -1.77 -10.42 6.64
CA ILE A 210 -3.15 -10.94 6.68
C ILE A 210 -3.76 -10.99 8.09
N THR A 211 -2.95 -10.87 9.14
CA THR A 211 -3.45 -10.90 10.52
C THR A 211 -3.55 -9.50 11.11
N ALA A 212 -2.48 -8.70 10.98
CA ALA A 212 -2.43 -7.33 11.47
C ALA A 212 -3.43 -6.43 10.74
N HIS A 213 -3.48 -6.48 9.41
CA HIS A 213 -4.38 -5.63 8.61
C HIS A 213 -5.65 -6.36 8.17
N GLY A 214 -5.55 -7.68 7.95
CA GLY A 214 -6.70 -8.49 7.56
C GLY A 214 -7.85 -8.50 8.58
N GLN A 215 -7.60 -8.15 9.84
CA GLN A 215 -8.65 -7.98 10.85
C GLN A 215 -9.70 -6.90 10.52
N HIS A 216 -9.34 -5.93 9.66
CA HIS A 216 -10.21 -4.80 9.27
C HIS A 216 -11.01 -5.06 7.99
N VAL A 217 -10.70 -6.12 7.23
CA VAL A 217 -11.30 -6.45 5.92
C VAL A 217 -12.82 -6.48 5.98
N GLU A 218 -13.38 -7.15 6.98
CA GLU A 218 -14.83 -7.27 7.12
C GLU A 218 -15.51 -5.91 7.32
N ALA A 219 -14.95 -5.06 8.17
CA ALA A 219 -15.49 -3.72 8.44
C ALA A 219 -15.46 -2.85 7.17
N ILE A 220 -14.37 -2.92 6.40
CA ILE A 220 -14.23 -2.17 5.15
C ILE A 220 -15.23 -2.67 4.09
N ILE A 221 -15.39 -3.98 3.94
CA ILE A 221 -16.35 -4.57 2.99
C ILE A 221 -17.78 -4.16 3.37
N ASN A 222 -18.14 -4.22 4.65
CA ASN A 222 -19.46 -3.79 5.11
C ASN A 222 -19.70 -2.31 4.81
N TYR A 223 -18.72 -1.44 5.12
CA TYR A 223 -18.80 -0.02 4.81
C TYR A 223 -18.99 0.23 3.30
N TYR A 224 -18.25 -0.49 2.45
CA TYR A 224 -18.38 -0.41 1.00
C TYR A 224 -19.76 -0.84 0.50
N ASN A 225 -20.29 -1.96 1.00
CA ASN A 225 -21.61 -2.44 0.62
C ASN A 225 -22.73 -1.48 1.05
N GLU A 226 -22.57 -0.80 2.18
CA GLU A 226 -23.56 0.15 2.71
C GLU A 226 -23.49 1.54 2.04
N ASN A 227 -22.28 2.01 1.71
CA ASN A 227 -22.04 3.41 1.36
C ASN A 227 -21.60 3.64 -0.09
N GLY A 228 -21.16 2.59 -0.78
CA GLY A 228 -20.67 2.65 -2.14
C GLY A 228 -19.25 3.24 -2.29
N ALA A 229 -18.72 3.10 -3.50
CA ALA A 229 -17.34 3.39 -3.88
C ALA A 229 -16.82 4.77 -3.42
N ASP A 230 -17.54 5.86 -3.71
CA ASP A 230 -17.03 7.22 -3.46
C ASP A 230 -16.85 7.53 -1.98
N LYS A 231 -17.82 7.13 -1.15
CA LYS A 231 -17.71 7.27 0.30
C LYS A 231 -16.61 6.37 0.86
N THR A 232 -16.46 5.16 0.32
CA THR A 232 -15.36 4.27 0.72
C THR A 232 -13.99 4.86 0.38
N LYS A 233 -13.83 5.51 -0.78
CA LYS A 233 -12.57 6.23 -1.13
C LYS A 233 -12.23 7.28 -0.08
N GLN A 234 -13.22 8.03 0.41
CA GLN A 234 -13.00 9.03 1.46
C GLN A 234 -12.72 8.40 2.83
N TYR A 235 -13.45 7.33 3.18
CA TYR A 235 -13.22 6.57 4.40
C TYR A 235 -11.78 6.04 4.47
N LEU A 236 -11.31 5.38 3.41
CA LEU A 236 -9.96 4.83 3.35
C LEU A 236 -8.87 5.90 3.49
N LYS A 237 -9.05 7.09 2.91
CA LYS A 237 -8.09 8.21 3.05
C LYS A 237 -7.95 8.71 4.49
N ASN A 238 -9.01 8.61 5.29
CA ASN A 238 -9.06 9.12 6.66
C ASN A 238 -8.67 8.07 7.70
N THR A 239 -8.55 6.81 7.30
CA THR A 239 -8.26 5.71 8.24
C THR A 239 -6.75 5.48 8.30
N LYS A 240 -6.10 5.87 9.39
CA LYS A 240 -4.67 5.59 9.65
C LYS A 240 -4.56 4.43 10.66
N THR A 241 -4.46 3.19 10.19
CA THR A 241 -4.41 2.00 11.10
C THR A 241 -3.05 1.32 11.17
N GLY A 242 -2.13 1.60 10.25
CA GLY A 242 -0.85 0.89 10.14
C GLY A 242 -0.04 0.86 11.43
N ASN A 243 0.25 2.02 11.98
CA ASN A 243 1.01 2.15 13.23
C ASN A 243 0.32 1.55 14.48
N SER A 244 -1.01 1.54 14.53
CA SER A 244 -1.74 0.90 15.66
C SER A 244 -1.77 -0.62 15.54
N ASP A 245 -1.86 -1.16 14.32
CA ASP A 245 -1.93 -2.60 14.07
C ASP A 245 -0.60 -3.27 14.46
N HIS A 246 0.53 -2.64 14.10
CA HIS A 246 1.87 -3.16 14.41
C HIS A 246 2.31 -2.95 15.87
N LYS A 247 1.66 -2.02 16.61
CA LYS A 247 1.88 -1.86 18.05
C LYS A 247 1.54 -3.13 18.83
N ALA A 248 0.47 -3.82 18.45
CA ALA A 248 0.03 -5.05 19.11
C ALA A 248 1.06 -6.19 18.95
N LEU A 249 1.72 -6.28 17.79
CA LEU A 249 2.79 -7.25 17.54
C LEU A 249 4.00 -7.00 18.42
N ARG A 250 4.41 -5.73 18.54
CA ARG A 250 5.50 -5.31 19.43
C ARG A 250 5.19 -5.65 20.88
N ASP A 251 4.01 -5.28 21.34
CA ASP A 251 3.62 -5.41 22.75
C ASP A 251 3.18 -6.84 23.11
N ASN A 252 3.12 -7.74 22.14
CA ASN A 252 2.58 -9.10 22.29
C ASN A 252 1.16 -9.11 22.87
N ASP A 253 0.32 -8.17 22.42
CA ASP A 253 -1.00 -7.91 22.98
C ASP A 253 -2.03 -8.96 22.54
N MET A 254 -2.22 -10.00 23.37
CA MET A 254 -3.22 -11.05 23.14
C MET A 254 -4.68 -10.55 23.18
N GLY A 255 -4.92 -9.32 23.65
CA GLY A 255 -6.23 -8.67 23.58
C GLY A 255 -6.55 -8.12 22.18
N ASN A 256 -5.54 -7.91 21.35
CA ASN A 256 -5.72 -7.50 19.96
C ASN A 256 -5.99 -8.72 19.07
N LYS A 257 -7.09 -8.67 18.30
CA LYS A 257 -7.51 -9.77 17.43
C LYS A 257 -6.45 -10.11 16.38
N GLY A 258 -5.82 -9.12 15.77
CA GLY A 258 -4.74 -9.33 14.79
C GLY A 258 -3.56 -10.08 15.38
N TYR A 259 -3.03 -9.63 16.53
CA TYR A 259 -1.91 -10.34 17.18
C TYR A 259 -2.29 -11.75 17.67
N GLU A 260 -3.52 -11.93 18.19
CA GLU A 260 -4.00 -13.25 18.60
C GLU A 260 -3.96 -14.25 17.42
N GLN A 261 -4.41 -13.82 16.23
CA GLN A 261 -4.37 -14.65 15.02
C GLN A 261 -2.94 -14.85 14.52
N TYR A 262 -2.10 -13.82 14.54
CA TYR A 262 -0.67 -13.91 14.22
C TYR A 262 0.03 -14.97 15.09
N SER A 263 -0.20 -14.93 16.41
CA SER A 263 0.38 -15.86 17.37
C SER A 263 -0.03 -17.32 17.09
N LYS A 264 -1.32 -17.56 16.79
CA LYS A 264 -1.83 -18.89 16.39
C LYS A 264 -1.19 -19.38 15.10
N GLY A 265 -1.17 -18.55 14.06
CA GLY A 265 -0.54 -18.87 12.77
C GLY A 265 0.95 -19.17 12.92
N LYS A 266 1.68 -18.35 13.68
CA LYS A 266 3.10 -18.55 14.00
C LYS A 266 3.35 -19.92 14.61
N THR A 267 2.57 -20.31 15.63
CA THR A 267 2.71 -21.62 16.28
C THR A 267 2.50 -22.77 15.29
N GLU A 268 1.49 -22.66 14.41
CA GLU A 268 1.22 -23.69 13.40
C GLU A 268 2.34 -23.74 12.34
N MET A 269 2.85 -22.60 11.86
CA MET A 269 3.95 -22.56 10.90
C MET A 269 5.24 -23.16 11.47
N ILE A 270 5.63 -22.80 12.69
CA ILE A 270 6.82 -23.37 13.35
C ILE A 270 6.67 -24.88 13.57
N LYS A 271 5.45 -25.34 13.89
CA LYS A 271 5.16 -26.77 14.06
C LYS A 271 5.32 -27.52 12.74
N ASN A 272 4.87 -26.94 11.63
CA ASN A 272 4.90 -27.55 10.30
C ASN A 272 6.29 -27.49 9.66
N ASN A 273 7.03 -26.39 9.86
CA ASN A 273 8.38 -26.18 9.37
C ASN A 273 9.22 -25.44 10.43
N LYS A 274 10.18 -26.15 11.03
CA LYS A 274 11.02 -25.62 12.12
C LYS A 274 11.94 -24.47 11.69
N ASN A 275 12.20 -24.29 10.39
CA ASN A 275 13.06 -23.21 9.90
C ASN A 275 12.49 -21.82 10.22
N TYR A 276 11.16 -21.70 10.35
CA TYR A 276 10.51 -20.45 10.75
C TYR A 276 10.86 -19.99 12.16
N ASN A 277 11.38 -20.86 13.03
CA ASN A 277 11.64 -20.53 14.43
C ASN A 277 12.58 -19.33 14.58
N GLU A 278 13.67 -19.29 13.82
CA GLU A 278 14.61 -18.16 13.89
C GLU A 278 14.05 -16.92 13.21
N THR A 279 13.31 -17.08 12.10
CA THR A 279 12.63 -15.99 11.42
C THR A 279 11.67 -15.24 12.34
N PHE A 280 10.76 -15.96 13.02
CA PHE A 280 9.81 -15.34 13.94
C PHE A 280 10.47 -14.71 15.16
N LYS A 281 11.57 -15.28 15.68
CA LYS A 281 12.36 -14.63 16.74
C LYS A 281 12.98 -13.33 16.27
N ASN A 282 13.50 -13.29 15.05
CA ASN A 282 14.11 -12.11 14.47
C ASN A 282 13.06 -11.04 14.14
N ALA A 283 11.89 -11.42 13.62
CA ALA A 283 10.75 -10.52 13.44
C ALA A 283 10.35 -9.85 14.77
N GLN A 284 10.20 -10.62 15.86
CA GLN A 284 9.90 -10.06 17.17
C GLN A 284 10.96 -9.06 17.67
N LYS A 285 12.24 -9.35 17.44
CA LYS A 285 13.32 -8.40 17.78
C LYS A 285 13.20 -7.11 16.98
N LYS A 286 12.90 -7.19 15.67
CA LYS A 286 12.69 -6.01 14.81
C LYS A 286 11.53 -5.14 15.30
N TYR A 287 10.40 -5.75 15.68
CA TYR A 287 9.26 -5.02 16.24
C TYR A 287 9.65 -4.26 17.52
N ASN A 288 10.53 -4.83 18.35
CA ASN A 288 10.99 -4.22 19.60
C ASN A 288 12.02 -3.09 19.40
N THR A 289 12.81 -3.10 18.31
CA THR A 289 13.88 -2.11 18.07
C THR A 289 13.45 -0.92 17.22
N ASN A 290 12.49 -1.09 16.31
CA ASN A 290 12.05 -0.04 15.37
C ASN A 290 10.94 0.84 15.97
N SER A 291 11.21 1.52 17.08
CA SER A 291 10.22 2.36 17.79
C SER A 291 9.82 3.66 17.07
N THR A 292 10.31 3.95 15.86
CA THR A 292 10.13 5.27 15.24
C THR A 292 9.85 5.35 13.74
N ASN A 293 9.81 4.27 12.94
CA ASN A 293 9.64 4.43 11.48
C ASN A 293 8.90 3.28 10.78
N TYR A 294 7.69 2.91 11.22
CA TYR A 294 6.72 2.38 10.27
C TYR A 294 6.06 3.60 9.63
N ARG A 295 6.64 4.06 8.51
CA ARG A 295 6.04 5.15 7.74
C ARG A 295 4.73 4.64 7.16
N ASP A 296 3.61 5.23 7.61
CA ASP A 296 2.32 5.11 6.95
C ASP A 296 2.44 5.73 5.56
N LEU A 297 2.16 4.95 4.50
CA LEU A 297 1.84 5.43 3.16
C LEU A 297 0.60 4.70 2.65
#